data_AF-A0A346RTS8-F1
#
_entry.id   AF-A0A346RTS8-F1
#
_cell.length_a   1.000
_cell.length_b   1.000
_cell.length_c   1.000
_cell.angle_alpha   90.00
_cell.angle_beta   90.00
_cell.angle_gamma   90.00
#
_symmetry.space_group_name_H-M   'P 1'
#
loop_
_entity.id
_entity.type
_entity.pdbx_description
1 polymer ?
#
loop_
_entity_poly.entity_id
_entity_poly.type
_entity_poly.pdbx_seq_one_letter_code
_entity_poly.pdbx_strand_id
1 'polypeptide(L)'
;INPGSTSTKIGVYEDEREILEETLRHSSDEIGKYPTIVDQLDFRKDVILKVLEEKNFDIKTLNAVVGRGGMLKPIPGGTYEVTDALVEDLKKGVQGQHASNLGGILAKEIGNELNVPSFIVDPVVVD
;
A
#
# COMPACT_ATOMS: atom_id res chain seq x y z
N ILE A 1 4.95 1.13 0.88
CA ILE A 1 4.16 0.38 -0.13
C ILE A 1 3.62 1.35 -1.18
N ASN A 2 4.05 1.21 -2.44
CA ASN A 2 3.66 2.09 -3.54
C ASN A 2 3.13 1.27 -4.73
N PRO A 3 1.82 1.02 -4.80
CA PRO A 3 1.21 0.32 -5.93
C PRO A 3 1.14 1.22 -7.18
N GLY A 4 1.63 0.70 -8.29
CA GLY A 4 1.39 1.17 -9.65
C GLY A 4 0.45 0.24 -10.42
N SER A 5 0.11 0.61 -11.66
CA SER A 5 -0.82 -0.15 -12.51
C SER A 5 -0.42 -1.61 -12.66
N THR A 6 0.83 -1.87 -13.06
CA THR A 6 1.40 -3.22 -13.30
C THR A 6 2.58 -3.54 -12.39
N SER A 7 2.75 -2.80 -11.29
CA SER A 7 3.82 -3.05 -10.34
C SER A 7 3.44 -2.66 -8.92
N THR A 8 4.17 -3.16 -7.94
CA THR A 8 4.17 -2.62 -6.58
C THR A 8 5.61 -2.43 -6.14
N LYS A 9 6.01 -1.18 -5.87
CA LYS A 9 7.30 -0.92 -5.22
C LYS A 9 7.14 -1.00 -3.71
N ILE A 10 8.04 -1.70 -3.05
CA ILE A 10 8.14 -1.77 -1.59
C ILE A 10 9.55 -1.42 -1.15
N GLY A 11 9.68 -0.93 0.08
CA GLY A 11 10.97 -0.75 0.72
C GLY A 11 10.82 -0.90 2.23
N VAL A 12 11.89 -1.34 2.86
CA VAL A 12 12.03 -1.45 4.32
C VAL A 12 13.20 -0.58 4.73
N TYR A 13 12.99 0.20 5.78
CA TYR A 13 13.96 1.17 6.28
C TYR A 13 14.13 0.99 7.78
N GLU A 14 15.36 1.12 8.24
CA GLU A 14 15.72 1.24 9.66
C GLU A 14 16.29 2.64 9.84
N ASP A 15 15.54 3.50 10.56
CA ASP A 15 15.78 4.94 10.60
C ASP A 15 15.91 5.53 9.17
N GLU A 16 17.06 6.09 8.82
CA GLU A 16 17.35 6.68 7.50
C GLU A 16 18.00 5.67 6.54
N ARG A 17 18.25 4.44 6.98
CA ARG A 17 18.94 3.43 6.19
C ARG A 17 17.95 2.54 5.45
N GLU A 18 18.09 2.47 4.13
CA GLU A 18 17.40 1.46 3.32
C GLU A 18 17.96 0.06 3.63
N ILE A 19 17.10 -0.84 4.06
CA ILE A 19 17.41 -2.26 4.31
C ILE A 19 17.17 -3.07 3.04
N LEU A 20 16.06 -2.82 2.35
CA LEU A 20 15.76 -3.37 1.04
C LEU A 20 14.79 -2.47 0.27
N GLU A 21 14.91 -2.49 -1.05
CA GLU A 21 13.92 -1.96 -1.97
C GLU A 21 13.65 -3.00 -3.06
N GLU A 22 12.37 -3.27 -3.34
CA GLU A 22 11.96 -4.25 -4.35
C GLU A 22 10.86 -3.67 -5.23
N THR A 23 10.91 -4.02 -6.52
CA THR A 23 9.84 -3.70 -7.47
C THR A 23 9.19 -4.99 -7.95
N LEU A 24 8.03 -5.28 -7.39
CA LEU A 24 7.18 -6.42 -7.72
C LEU A 24 6.48 -6.11 -9.04
N ARG A 25 6.70 -6.91 -10.08
CA ARG A 25 6.05 -6.73 -11.39
C ARG A 25 4.90 -7.72 -11.53
N HIS A 26 3.75 -7.21 -11.97
CA HIS A 26 2.55 -7.97 -12.19
C HIS A 26 2.27 -8.01 -13.70
N SER A 27 2.02 -9.19 -14.24
CA SER A 27 1.66 -9.29 -15.66
C SER A 27 0.27 -8.70 -15.89
N SER A 28 0.03 -8.16 -17.10
CA SER A 28 -1.31 -7.65 -17.46
C SER A 28 -2.37 -8.74 -17.38
N ASP A 29 -2.01 -9.99 -17.70
CA ASP A 29 -2.92 -11.14 -17.63
C ASP A 29 -3.31 -11.48 -16.18
N GLU A 30 -2.38 -11.31 -15.23
CA GLU A 30 -2.63 -11.54 -13.81
C GLU A 30 -3.51 -10.44 -13.21
N ILE A 31 -3.18 -9.17 -13.49
CA ILE A 31 -3.98 -8.02 -13.06
C ILE A 31 -5.37 -8.05 -13.71
N GLY A 32 -5.47 -8.48 -14.97
CA GLY A 32 -6.71 -8.56 -15.73
C GLY A 32 -7.73 -9.56 -15.19
N LYS A 33 -7.35 -10.44 -14.24
CA LYS A 33 -8.27 -11.36 -13.56
C LYS A 33 -9.20 -10.66 -12.57
N TYR A 34 -8.85 -9.45 -12.14
CA TYR A 34 -9.55 -8.74 -11.08
C TYR A 34 -10.53 -7.71 -11.68
N PRO A 35 -11.83 -7.78 -11.36
CA PRO A 35 -12.84 -6.85 -11.90
C PRO A 35 -12.60 -5.39 -11.50
N THR A 36 -12.12 -5.17 -10.27
CA THR A 36 -11.82 -3.85 -9.73
C THR A 36 -10.39 -3.78 -9.18
N ILE A 37 -9.93 -2.55 -8.91
CA ILE A 37 -8.63 -2.34 -8.26
C ILE A 37 -8.62 -2.96 -6.85
N VAL A 38 -9.71 -2.83 -6.09
CA VAL A 38 -9.81 -3.33 -4.72
C VAL A 38 -9.76 -4.87 -4.69
N ASP A 39 -10.28 -5.55 -5.71
CA ASP A 39 -10.22 -7.01 -5.79
C ASP A 39 -8.78 -7.55 -5.89
N GLN A 40 -7.80 -6.70 -6.23
CA GLN A 40 -6.38 -7.07 -6.25
C GLN A 40 -5.74 -7.09 -4.86
N LEU A 41 -6.45 -6.67 -3.80
CA LEU A 41 -5.89 -6.45 -2.47
C LEU A 41 -5.12 -7.66 -1.94
N ASP A 42 -5.79 -8.82 -1.84
CA ASP A 42 -5.20 -10.03 -1.27
C ASP A 42 -4.01 -10.50 -2.09
N PHE A 43 -4.15 -10.52 -3.41
CA PHE A 43 -3.05 -10.84 -4.32
C PHE A 43 -1.83 -9.95 -4.09
N ARG A 44 -2.02 -8.63 -4.03
CA ARG A 44 -0.90 -7.71 -3.83
C ARG A 44 -0.29 -7.87 -2.45
N LYS A 45 -1.09 -8.13 -1.42
CA LYS A 45 -0.60 -8.42 -0.07
C LYS A 45 0.26 -9.68 -0.06
N ASP A 46 -0.22 -10.77 -0.64
CA ASP A 46 0.48 -12.06 -0.68
C ASP A 46 1.83 -11.93 -1.39
N VAL A 47 1.90 -11.23 -2.53
CA VAL A 47 3.17 -11.00 -3.25
C VAL A 47 4.15 -10.18 -2.41
N ILE A 48 3.69 -9.16 -1.67
CA ILE A 48 4.53 -8.37 -0.77
C ILE A 48 5.10 -9.23 0.35
N LEU A 49 4.25 -9.96 1.06
CA LEU A 49 4.66 -10.79 2.19
C LEU A 49 5.63 -11.89 1.75
N LYS A 50 5.35 -12.52 0.61
CA LYS A 50 6.23 -13.55 0.03
C LYS A 50 7.61 -13.00 -0.30
N VAL A 51 7.71 -11.83 -0.93
CA VAL A 51 9.04 -11.25 -1.24
C VAL A 51 9.79 -10.84 0.01
N LEU A 52 9.12 -10.34 1.05
CA LEU A 52 9.78 -10.05 2.33
C LEU A 52 10.31 -11.34 2.98
N GLU A 53 9.54 -12.42 2.95
CA GLU A 53 9.97 -13.75 3.42
C GLU A 53 11.16 -14.28 2.60
N GLU A 54 11.11 -14.21 1.27
CA GLU A 54 12.20 -14.63 0.37
C GLU A 54 13.50 -13.83 0.61
N LYS A 55 13.39 -12.58 1.06
CA LYS A 55 14.51 -11.74 1.46
C LYS A 55 14.96 -11.96 2.91
N ASN A 56 14.37 -12.95 3.60
CA ASN A 56 14.61 -13.27 5.01
C ASN A 56 14.34 -12.08 5.95
N PHE A 57 13.37 -11.23 5.61
CA PHE A 57 12.94 -10.14 6.47
C PHE A 57 11.76 -10.57 7.36
N ASP A 58 11.93 -10.47 8.67
CA ASP A 58 10.84 -10.74 9.62
C ASP A 58 9.93 -9.50 9.74
N ILE A 59 8.75 -9.59 9.14
CA ILE A 59 7.74 -8.52 9.17
C ILE A 59 7.31 -8.13 10.59
N LYS A 60 7.45 -9.01 11.59
CA LYS A 60 7.08 -8.72 12.98
C LYS A 60 7.99 -7.69 13.64
N THR A 61 9.13 -7.37 13.00
CA THR A 61 10.06 -6.35 13.46
C THR A 61 9.65 -4.93 13.04
N LEU A 62 8.68 -4.79 12.13
CA LEU A 62 8.20 -3.49 11.67
C LEU A 62 7.60 -2.68 12.82
N ASN A 63 7.87 -1.37 12.87
CA ASN A 63 7.23 -0.46 13.82
C ASN A 63 6.03 0.28 13.22
N ALA A 64 5.94 0.34 11.89
CA ALA A 64 4.84 0.97 11.17
C ALA A 64 4.80 0.46 9.72
N VAL A 65 3.64 0.59 9.07
CA VAL A 65 3.50 0.31 7.63
C VAL A 65 3.00 1.55 6.92
N VAL A 66 3.71 1.98 5.87
CA VAL A 66 3.37 3.22 5.15
C VAL A 66 2.98 2.90 3.70
N GLY A 67 1.82 3.41 3.28
CA GLY A 67 1.31 3.34 1.92
C GLY A 67 1.44 4.68 1.18
N ARG A 68 1.54 4.65 -0.15
CA ARG A 68 1.29 5.84 -0.96
C ARG A 68 -0.18 6.25 -0.82
N GLY A 69 -0.45 7.55 -0.69
CA GLY A 69 -1.82 8.05 -0.69
C GLY A 69 -2.56 7.75 -2.01
N GLY A 70 -3.85 7.44 -1.91
CA GLY A 70 -4.72 7.18 -3.05
C GLY A 70 -5.41 8.44 -3.58
N MET A 71 -6.45 8.22 -4.39
CA MET A 71 -7.38 9.24 -4.89
C MET A 71 -8.40 9.59 -3.79
N LEU A 72 -7.93 10.35 -2.79
CA LEU A 72 -8.75 10.86 -1.69
C LEU A 72 -9.34 12.23 -2.03
N LYS A 73 -10.34 12.65 -1.25
CA LYS A 73 -10.80 14.05 -1.23
C LYS A 73 -9.60 14.98 -0.95
N PRO A 74 -9.61 16.24 -1.47
CA PRO A 74 -8.55 17.19 -1.21
C PRO A 74 -8.25 17.31 0.29
N ILE A 75 -7.00 17.08 0.65
CA ILE A 75 -6.46 17.26 2.00
C ILE A 75 -5.06 17.86 1.87
N PRO A 76 -4.57 18.60 2.87
CA PRO A 76 -3.21 19.13 2.85
C PRO A 76 -2.16 18.03 2.62
N GLY A 77 -0.99 18.42 2.11
CA GLY A 77 0.16 17.52 2.08
C GLY A 77 0.57 17.10 3.49
N GLY A 78 1.05 15.86 3.65
CA GLY A 78 1.48 15.34 4.93
C GLY A 78 1.29 13.84 5.12
N THR A 79 1.53 13.41 6.36
CA THR A 79 1.40 12.02 6.80
C THR A 79 0.13 11.86 7.61
N TYR A 80 -0.69 10.88 7.24
CA TYR A 80 -1.99 10.62 7.86
C TYR A 80 -2.09 9.18 8.30
N GLU A 81 -2.62 8.96 9.50
CA GLU A 81 -2.98 7.61 9.96
C GLU A 81 -4.09 7.02 9.08
N VAL A 82 -3.97 5.73 8.77
CA VAL A 82 -5.00 5.03 7.99
C VAL A 82 -6.16 4.63 8.90
N THR A 83 -7.21 5.46 8.86
CA THR A 83 -8.47 5.20 9.55
C THR A 83 -9.42 4.36 8.69
N ASP A 84 -10.43 3.74 9.31
CA ASP A 84 -11.44 2.96 8.58
C ASP A 84 -12.22 3.83 7.58
N ALA A 85 -12.50 5.10 7.94
CA ALA A 85 -13.15 6.04 7.03
C ALA A 85 -12.29 6.33 5.78
N LEU A 86 -10.97 6.45 5.96
CA LEU A 86 -10.03 6.62 4.85
C LEU A 86 -10.02 5.37 3.95
N VAL A 87 -9.98 4.18 4.54
CA VAL A 87 -10.06 2.90 3.81
C VAL A 87 -11.34 2.81 2.99
N GLU A 88 -12.48 3.20 3.56
CA GLU A 88 -13.77 3.19 2.86
C GLU A 88 -13.80 4.18 1.68
N ASP A 89 -13.22 5.38 1.84
CA ASP A 89 -13.11 6.34 0.74
C ASP A 89 -12.21 5.80 -0.39
N LEU A 90 -11.10 5.12 -0.07
CA LEU A 90 -10.22 4.49 -1.06
C LEU A 90 -10.90 3.33 -1.79
N LYS A 91 -11.67 2.49 -1.07
CA LYS A 91 -12.41 1.37 -1.65
C LYS A 91 -13.50 1.86 -2.60
N LYS A 92 -14.28 2.86 -2.19
CA LYS A 92 -15.31 3.50 -3.02
C LYS A 92 -14.71 4.23 -4.22
N GLY A 93 -13.46 4.70 -4.11
CA GLY A 93 -12.81 5.51 -5.12
C GLY A 93 -13.50 6.86 -5.28
N VAL A 94 -13.70 7.57 -4.16
CA VAL A 94 -14.47 8.83 -4.11
C VAL A 94 -13.95 9.93 -5.03
N GLN A 95 -12.67 9.86 -5.45
CA GLN A 95 -12.06 10.73 -6.47
C GLN A 95 -11.51 9.93 -7.66
N GLY A 96 -11.97 8.69 -7.86
CA GLY A 96 -11.60 7.82 -8.96
C GLY A 96 -10.94 6.51 -8.54
N GLN A 97 -10.92 5.57 -9.48
CA GLN A 97 -10.29 4.26 -9.33
C GLN A 97 -8.87 4.30 -9.88
N HIS A 98 -7.88 4.06 -9.02
CA HIS A 98 -6.47 4.02 -9.39
C HIS A 98 -5.71 3.03 -8.50
N ALA A 99 -4.66 2.39 -9.02
CA ALA A 99 -3.88 1.40 -8.28
C ALA A 99 -3.34 1.93 -6.94
N SER A 100 -3.00 3.22 -6.85
CA SER A 100 -2.55 3.86 -5.61
C SER A 100 -3.59 3.82 -4.49
N ASN A 101 -4.88 3.60 -4.79
CA ASN A 101 -5.90 3.41 -3.75
C ASN A 101 -5.61 2.18 -2.89
N LEU A 102 -4.90 1.17 -3.42
CA LEU A 102 -4.45 0.03 -2.62
C LEU A 102 -3.36 0.40 -1.62
N GLY A 103 -2.65 1.52 -1.78
CA GLY A 103 -1.50 1.87 -0.94
C GLY A 103 -1.86 1.94 0.54
N GLY A 104 -2.85 2.78 0.88
CA GLY A 104 -3.37 2.89 2.24
C GLY A 104 -4.06 1.62 2.74
N ILE A 105 -4.83 0.94 1.86
CA ILE A 105 -5.55 -0.29 2.23
C ILE A 105 -4.57 -1.42 2.60
N LEU A 106 -3.53 -1.65 1.77
CA LEU A 106 -2.48 -2.63 2.05
C LEU A 106 -1.72 -2.30 3.33
N ALA A 107 -1.40 -1.02 3.55
CA ALA A 107 -0.74 -0.60 4.77
C ALA A 107 -1.58 -0.90 6.01
N LYS A 108 -2.90 -0.68 5.94
CA LYS A 108 -3.83 -0.99 7.04
C LYS A 108 -3.95 -2.48 7.30
N GLU A 109 -4.12 -3.30 6.27
CA GLU A 109 -4.24 -4.76 6.40
C GLU A 109 -2.99 -5.35 7.07
N ILE A 110 -1.80 -5.04 6.56
CA ILE A 110 -0.53 -5.54 7.12
C ILE A 110 -0.30 -4.96 8.51
N GLY A 111 -0.57 -3.67 8.72
CA GLY A 111 -0.41 -3.02 10.02
C GLY A 111 -1.31 -3.64 11.10
N ASN A 112 -2.56 -3.95 10.77
CA ASN A 112 -3.51 -4.60 11.67
C ASN A 112 -3.06 -6.02 12.05
N GLU A 113 -2.60 -6.83 11.07
CA GLU A 113 -2.10 -8.19 11.33
C GLU A 113 -0.90 -8.20 12.29
N LEU A 114 -0.07 -7.16 12.23
CA LEU A 114 1.12 -7.00 13.06
C LEU A 114 0.88 -6.19 14.33
N ASN A 115 -0.32 -5.62 14.49
CA ASN A 115 -0.66 -4.68 15.57
C ASN A 115 0.29 -3.47 15.64
N VAL A 116 0.57 -2.86 14.49
CA VAL A 116 1.42 -1.66 14.35
C VAL A 116 0.67 -0.56 13.60
N PRO A 117 0.99 0.73 13.84
CA PRO A 117 0.33 1.83 13.15
C PRO A 117 0.58 1.78 11.64
N SER A 118 -0.40 2.30 10.90
CA SER A 118 -0.34 2.40 9.44
C SER A 118 -0.62 3.82 8.98
N PHE A 119 0.11 4.25 7.95
CA PHE A 119 0.04 5.62 7.46
C PHE A 119 -0.08 5.68 5.94
N ILE A 120 -0.59 6.79 5.42
CA ILE A 120 -0.31 7.25 4.06
C ILE A 120 0.54 8.51 4.10
N VAL A 121 1.33 8.72 3.04
CA VAL A 121 2.09 9.94 2.80
C VAL A 121 1.71 10.52 1.44
N ASP A 122 1.60 11.85 1.39
CA ASP A 122 1.42 12.67 0.19
C ASP A 122 0.35 12.13 -0.77
N PRO A 123 -0.95 12.31 -0.43
CA PRO A 123 -2.05 11.93 -1.31
C PRO A 123 -1.92 12.61 -2.67
N VAL A 124 -2.29 11.89 -3.74
CA VAL A 124 -2.07 12.32 -5.14
C VAL A 124 -2.85 13.59 -5.48
N VAL A 125 -3.86 13.93 -4.68
CA VAL A 125 -4.62 15.18 -4.77
C VAL A 125 -4.04 16.15 -3.74
N VAL A 126 -3.00 16.88 -4.14
CA VAL A 126 -2.53 18.08 -3.43
C VAL A 126 -3.23 19.28 -4.04
N ASP A 127 -3.88 20.09 -3.20
CA ASP A 127 -4.31 21.45 -3.55
C ASP A 127 -3.20 22.44 -3.16
#